data_AF-B5RU36-F1
#
_entry.id   AF-B5RU36-F1
#
_cell.length_a   1.000
_cell.length_b   1.000
_cell.length_c   1.000
_cell.angle_alpha   90.00
_cell.angle_beta   90.00
_cell.angle_gamma   90.00
#
_symmetry.space_group_name_H-M   'P 1'
#
loop_
_entity.id
_entity.type
_entity.pdbx_description
1 polymer ?
#
loop_
_entity_poly.entity_id
_entity_poly.type
_entity_poly.pdbx_seq_one_letter_code
_entity_poly.pdbx_strand_id
1 'polypeptide(L)'
;MHPADEHIDSLDQNDIFRELDTDLVEIFNRGQFADLFTDLPLQEQNERLERINELLTSRNINEYFKKQKEREQEGADRYVSILWKFGLFPLPIFHYSRLWRRFGPNNIRESLIRLATIVLTNLMRVIRFSLFIIASSAYFHNILRNLFIFSNLLTFSNNFLRDIITYMFRNYSGLLERHQTIVRGSKGIFYFKEDEDFHTYSTWKVATTAAFNWVSSLINMTCVTFSDNGKVKTKCNLHEDTLIFRFSRIMSDFFPSMTTTESNFSWALTTSTVILYLFYALGGDLICLNVLFFCTVNMGKQFLYYKDVYAGLGRIVWNTLHNII
;
A
#
# COMPACT_ATOMS: atom_id res chain seq x y z
N MET A 1 -32.80 33.97 8.54
CA MET A 1 -32.23 32.63 8.31
C MET A 1 -31.30 32.36 9.47
N HIS A 2 -31.60 31.36 10.30
CA HIS A 2 -30.88 31.08 11.54
C HIS A 2 -29.52 30.42 11.22
N PRO A 3 -28.41 30.80 11.91
CA PRO A 3 -27.07 30.25 11.66
C PRO A 3 -26.89 28.77 12.07
N ALA A 4 -27.94 28.11 12.55
CA ALA A 4 -27.93 26.69 12.90
C ALA A 4 -28.15 25.78 11.67
N ASP A 5 -28.82 26.28 10.63
CA ASP A 5 -29.18 25.47 9.46
C ASP A 5 -27.99 25.28 8.49
N GLU A 6 -27.05 26.25 8.41
CA GLU A 6 -25.84 26.15 7.55
C GLU A 6 -24.84 25.08 8.04
N HIS A 7 -24.87 24.73 9.32
CA HIS A 7 -23.91 23.78 9.90
C HIS A 7 -24.26 22.32 9.60
N ILE A 8 -25.53 22.02 9.33
CA ILE A 8 -26.00 20.68 8.96
C ILE A 8 -25.75 20.43 7.46
N ASP A 9 -25.98 21.42 6.60
CA ASP A 9 -25.73 21.32 5.15
C ASP A 9 -24.25 21.11 4.80
N SER A 10 -23.31 21.70 5.56
CA SER A 10 -21.87 21.53 5.30
C SER A 10 -21.28 20.19 5.76
N LEU A 11 -21.96 19.48 6.67
CA LEU A 11 -21.60 18.11 7.05
C LEU A 11 -22.11 17.10 6.02
N ASP A 12 -23.26 17.37 5.42
CA ASP A 12 -23.93 16.50 4.45
C ASP A 12 -23.30 16.58 3.04
N GLN A 13 -22.54 17.66 2.77
CA GLN A 13 -21.86 17.91 1.49
C GLN A 13 -20.46 17.26 1.39
N ASN A 14 -19.98 16.56 2.42
CA ASN A 14 -18.65 15.94 2.48
C ASN A 14 -18.66 14.41 2.35
N ASP A 15 -19.81 13.79 2.08
CA ASP A 15 -19.89 12.35 1.93
C ASP A 15 -19.55 11.94 0.49
N ILE A 16 -18.29 11.59 0.26
CA ILE A 16 -17.76 11.14 -1.04
C ILE A 16 -18.52 9.89 -1.54
N PHE A 17 -19.12 9.12 -0.62
CA PHE A 17 -19.95 7.98 -0.95
C PHE A 17 -21.31 8.37 -1.52
N ARG A 18 -21.82 9.57 -1.20
CA ARG A 18 -23.12 10.04 -1.69
C ARG A 18 -23.09 10.39 -3.18
N GLU A 19 -22.02 11.01 -3.68
CA GLU A 19 -21.83 11.25 -5.13
C GLU A 19 -21.64 9.93 -5.89
N LEU A 20 -20.85 9.00 -5.34
CA LEU A 20 -20.61 7.69 -5.93
C LEU A 20 -21.89 6.83 -5.96
N ASP A 21 -22.68 6.88 -4.88
CA ASP A 21 -23.97 6.19 -4.77
C ASP A 21 -25.00 6.82 -5.70
N THR A 22 -25.02 8.15 -5.90
CA THR A 22 -25.93 8.77 -6.88
C THR A 22 -25.60 8.38 -8.32
N ASP A 23 -24.32 8.32 -8.69
CA ASP A 23 -23.90 7.88 -10.03
C ASP A 23 -24.17 6.38 -10.26
N LEU A 24 -23.91 5.53 -9.25
CA LEU A 24 -24.24 4.10 -9.29
C LEU A 24 -25.75 3.86 -9.36
N VAL A 25 -26.54 4.61 -8.58
CA VAL A 25 -28.01 4.56 -8.62
C VAL A 25 -28.54 5.07 -9.96
N GLU A 26 -27.93 6.08 -10.59
CA GLU A 26 -28.32 6.54 -11.92
C GLU A 26 -28.02 5.47 -12.99
N ILE A 27 -26.85 4.83 -12.93
CA ILE A 27 -26.46 3.73 -13.84
C ILE A 27 -27.36 2.51 -13.65
N PHE A 28 -27.65 2.12 -12.40
CA PHE A 28 -28.56 1.01 -12.07
C PHE A 28 -29.99 1.30 -12.50
N ASN A 29 -30.47 2.53 -12.28
CA ASN A 29 -31.80 2.96 -12.72
C ASN A 29 -31.90 2.91 -14.25
N ARG A 30 -30.90 3.38 -15.02
CA ARG A 30 -30.91 3.28 -16.48
C ARG A 30 -31.00 1.83 -16.98
N GLY A 31 -30.33 0.88 -16.32
CA GLY A 31 -30.40 -0.55 -16.64
C GLY A 31 -31.77 -1.18 -16.32
N GLN A 32 -32.33 -0.88 -15.14
CA GLN A 32 -33.62 -1.42 -14.72
C GLN A 32 -34.81 -0.82 -15.47
N PHE A 33 -34.73 0.44 -15.91
CA PHE A 33 -35.78 1.04 -16.72
C PHE A 33 -35.88 0.39 -18.10
N ALA A 34 -34.76 0.02 -18.73
CA ALA A 34 -34.78 -0.67 -20.02
C ALA A 34 -35.51 -2.02 -19.95
N ASP A 35 -35.32 -2.78 -18.86
CA ASP A 35 -35.99 -4.06 -18.65
C ASP A 35 -37.48 -3.91 -18.31
N LEU A 36 -37.87 -2.87 -17.54
CA LEU A 36 -39.27 -2.64 -17.15
C LEU A 36 -40.20 -2.29 -18.32
N PHE A 37 -39.65 -1.85 -19.45
CA PHE A 37 -40.44 -1.47 -20.62
C PHE A 37 -40.58 -2.58 -21.66
N THR A 38 -39.86 -3.70 -21.54
CA THR A 38 -39.84 -4.77 -22.55
C THR A 38 -41.20 -5.42 -22.83
N ASP A 39 -42.09 -5.48 -21.83
CA ASP A 39 -43.42 -6.12 -21.94
C ASP A 39 -44.58 -5.18 -22.32
N LEU A 40 -44.31 -3.88 -22.53
CA LEU A 40 -45.35 -2.89 -22.87
C LEU A 40 -45.42 -2.65 -24.39
N PRO A 41 -46.58 -2.28 -24.95
CA PRO A 41 -46.69 -1.91 -26.36
C PRO A 41 -45.84 -0.68 -26.70
N LEU A 42 -45.16 -0.70 -27.86
CA LEU A 42 -44.15 0.29 -28.29
C LEU A 42 -44.57 1.76 -28.15
N GLN A 43 -45.86 2.05 -28.27
CA GLN A 43 -46.38 3.41 -28.20
C GLN A 43 -46.38 3.97 -26.76
N GLU A 44 -46.73 3.15 -25.76
CA GLU A 44 -46.65 3.54 -24.34
C GLU A 44 -45.21 3.56 -23.84
N GLN A 45 -44.33 2.71 -24.40
CA GLN A 45 -42.90 2.75 -24.09
C GLN A 45 -42.32 4.11 -24.45
N ASN A 46 -42.57 4.59 -25.67
CA ASN A 46 -42.03 5.86 -26.15
C ASN A 46 -42.53 7.05 -25.33
N GLU A 47 -43.82 7.09 -25.00
CA GLU A 47 -44.41 8.19 -24.22
C GLU A 47 -43.86 8.25 -22.79
N ARG A 48 -43.64 7.09 -22.16
CA ARG A 48 -43.04 7.02 -20.81
C ARG A 48 -41.55 7.32 -20.85
N LEU A 49 -40.83 6.87 -21.89
CA LEU A 49 -39.41 7.18 -22.07
C LEU A 49 -39.21 8.68 -22.29
N GLU A 50 -40.09 9.32 -23.06
CA GLU A 50 -40.09 10.76 -23.32
C GLU A 50 -40.35 11.55 -22.04
N ARG A 51 -41.36 11.16 -21.24
CA ARG A 51 -41.66 11.79 -19.95
C ARG A 51 -40.53 11.62 -18.92
N ILE A 52 -39.83 10.48 -18.92
CA ILE A 52 -38.63 10.27 -18.08
C ILE A 52 -37.47 11.12 -18.58
N ASN A 53 -37.29 11.24 -19.90
CA ASN A 53 -36.26 12.08 -20.49
C ASN A 53 -36.51 13.58 -20.20
N GLU A 54 -37.77 14.02 -20.18
CA GLU A 54 -38.15 15.37 -19.73
C GLU A 54 -37.84 15.62 -18.25
N LEU A 55 -38.07 14.63 -17.37
CA LEU A 55 -37.74 14.73 -15.94
C LEU A 55 -36.22 14.73 -15.69
N LEU A 56 -35.47 13.95 -16.47
CA LEU A 56 -34.00 13.92 -16.40
C LEU A 56 -33.38 15.21 -16.97
N THR A 57 -33.90 15.71 -18.09
CA THR A 57 -33.44 16.97 -18.69
C THR A 57 -33.76 18.15 -17.79
N SER A 58 -34.95 18.24 -17.18
CA SER A 58 -35.27 19.32 -16.23
C SER A 58 -34.38 19.29 -14.97
N ARG A 59 -34.02 18.11 -14.47
CA ARG A 59 -33.06 17.97 -13.35
C ARG A 59 -31.64 18.37 -13.75
N ASN A 60 -31.17 17.93 -14.92
CA ASN A 60 -29.87 18.32 -15.48
C ASN A 60 -29.78 19.81 -15.82
N ILE A 61 -30.87 20.43 -16.28
CA ILE A 61 -30.94 21.86 -16.56
C ILE A 61 -30.80 22.67 -15.27
N ASN A 62 -31.46 22.25 -14.19
CA ASN A 62 -31.31 22.89 -12.88
C ASN A 62 -29.89 22.74 -12.31
N GLU A 63 -29.27 21.58 -12.46
CA GLU A 63 -27.86 21.39 -12.11
C GLU A 63 -26.91 22.21 -12.98
N TYR A 64 -27.20 22.32 -14.28
CA TYR A 64 -26.44 23.15 -15.21
C TYR A 64 -26.52 24.62 -14.82
N PHE A 65 -27.72 25.14 -14.51
CA PHE A 65 -27.89 26.52 -14.02
C PHE A 65 -27.27 26.75 -12.64
N LYS A 66 -27.27 25.74 -11.75
CA LYS A 66 -26.59 25.80 -10.45
C LYS A 66 -25.07 25.84 -10.64
N LYS A 67 -24.49 24.95 -11.44
CA LYS A 67 -23.06 24.95 -11.82
C LYS A 67 -22.67 26.22 -12.57
N GLN A 68 -23.56 26.80 -13.38
CA GLN A 68 -23.32 28.06 -14.07
C GLN A 68 -23.32 29.24 -13.11
N LYS A 69 -24.24 29.29 -12.13
CA LYS A 69 -24.19 30.26 -11.02
C LYS A 69 -22.94 30.12 -10.16
N GLU A 70 -22.52 28.90 -9.86
CA GLU A 70 -21.28 28.61 -9.12
C GLU A 70 -20.04 29.07 -9.92
N ARG A 71 -19.97 28.81 -11.23
CA ARG A 71 -18.89 29.29 -12.11
C ARG A 71 -18.89 30.82 -12.29
N GLU A 72 -20.08 31.43 -12.36
CA GLU A 72 -20.23 32.89 -12.40
C GLU A 72 -19.83 33.55 -11.07
N GLN A 73 -20.13 32.92 -9.93
CA GLN A 73 -19.64 33.33 -8.62
C GLN A 73 -18.11 33.14 -8.51
N GLU A 74 -17.54 32.02 -8.93
CA GLU A 74 -16.07 31.81 -8.98
C GLU A 74 -15.36 32.79 -9.93
N GLY A 75 -16.00 33.20 -11.02
CA GLY A 75 -15.50 34.23 -11.94
C GLY A 75 -15.61 35.66 -11.39
N ALA A 76 -16.69 35.98 -10.67
CA ALA A 76 -16.94 37.27 -10.05
C ALA A 76 -16.08 37.51 -8.80
N ASP A 77 -15.64 36.44 -8.13
CA ASP A 77 -14.85 36.48 -6.89
C ASP A 77 -13.33 36.47 -7.14
N ARG A 78 -12.87 36.67 -8.38
CA ARG A 78 -11.43 36.76 -8.70
C ARG A 78 -10.82 38.06 -8.14
N TYR A 79 -10.10 37.94 -7.03
CA TYR A 79 -9.31 39.00 -6.39
C TYR A 79 -8.15 39.50 -7.25
N VAL A 80 -7.65 38.63 -8.11
CA VAL A 80 -6.52 38.84 -9.00
C VAL A 80 -7.00 38.63 -10.42
N SER A 81 -6.93 39.67 -11.24
CA SER A 81 -7.11 39.56 -12.68
C SER A 81 -5.75 39.63 -13.36
N ILE A 82 -5.55 38.83 -14.42
CA ILE A 82 -4.31 38.86 -15.19
C ILE A 82 -4.56 39.78 -16.38
N LEU A 83 -3.87 40.91 -16.41
CA LEU A 83 -3.89 41.83 -17.55
C LEU A 83 -2.68 41.55 -18.44
N TRP A 84 -2.95 41.15 -19.67
CA TRP A 84 -1.92 40.93 -20.68
C TRP A 84 -1.55 42.26 -21.32
N LYS A 85 -0.35 42.76 -21.04
CA LYS A 85 0.17 43.97 -21.70
C LYS A 85 1.06 43.53 -22.86
N PHE A 86 0.79 44.05 -24.06
CA PHE A 86 1.49 43.72 -25.32
C PHE A 86 1.50 42.22 -25.69
N GLY A 87 0.53 41.44 -25.21
CA GLY A 87 0.42 40.01 -25.52
C GLY A 87 1.55 39.11 -24.98
N LEU A 88 2.53 39.67 -24.27
CA LEU A 88 3.73 38.94 -23.83
C LEU A 88 3.84 38.80 -22.30
N PHE A 89 3.38 39.80 -21.54
CA PHE A 89 3.58 39.82 -20.08
C PHE A 89 2.25 39.78 -19.33
N PRO A 90 1.98 38.70 -18.55
CA PRO A 90 0.85 38.65 -17.64
C PRO A 90 1.15 39.48 -16.39
N LEU A 91 0.47 40.62 -16.22
CA LEU A 91 0.56 41.44 -15.02
C LEU A 91 -0.64 41.14 -14.10
N PRO A 92 -0.42 40.66 -12.86
CA PRO A 92 -1.50 40.50 -11.90
C PRO A 92 -1.97 41.88 -11.41
N ILE A 93 -3.25 42.18 -11.61
CA ILE A 93 -3.92 43.36 -11.05
C ILE A 93 -4.76 42.90 -9.87
N PHE A 94 -4.48 43.48 -8.71
CA PHE A 94 -5.22 43.25 -7.48
C PHE A 94 -6.37 44.27 -7.38
N HIS A 95 -7.61 43.79 -7.29
CA HIS A 95 -8.77 44.65 -7.09
C HIS A 95 -8.94 45.00 -5.59
N TYR A 96 -8.16 45.97 -5.12
CA TYR A 96 -8.12 46.39 -3.71
C TYR A 96 -9.47 46.80 -3.11
N SER A 97 -10.40 47.36 -3.90
CA SER A 97 -11.74 47.72 -3.43
C SER A 97 -12.61 46.51 -3.07
N ARG A 98 -12.43 45.39 -3.78
CA ARG A 98 -13.12 44.12 -3.50
C ARG A 98 -12.48 43.39 -2.31
N LEU A 99 -11.15 43.42 -2.24
CA LEU A 99 -10.40 42.96 -1.07
C LEU A 99 -10.86 43.69 0.21
N TRP A 100 -10.97 45.02 0.17
CA TRP A 100 -11.34 45.82 1.33
C TRP A 100 -12.80 45.62 1.78
N ARG A 101 -13.72 45.39 0.83
CA ARG A 101 -15.12 45.05 1.16
C ARG A 101 -15.25 43.68 1.82
N ARG A 102 -14.40 42.71 1.47
CA ARG A 102 -14.42 41.37 2.09
C ARG A 102 -13.61 41.30 3.39
N PHE A 103 -12.46 41.99 3.47
CA PHE A 103 -11.56 42.00 4.63
C PHE A 103 -11.75 43.23 5.54
N GLY A 104 -12.94 43.85 5.55
CA GLY A 104 -13.26 44.91 6.50
C GLY A 104 -13.15 44.45 7.96
N PRO A 105 -13.05 45.37 8.94
CA PRO A 105 -12.73 45.06 10.34
C PRO A 105 -13.70 44.07 11.01
N ASN A 106 -14.97 44.01 10.57
CA ASN A 106 -15.95 43.04 11.08
C ASN A 106 -15.78 41.63 10.48
N ASN A 107 -15.23 41.51 9.27
CA ASN A 107 -15.08 40.25 8.52
C ASN A 107 -13.71 39.57 8.69
N ILE A 108 -12.72 40.29 9.25
CA ILE A 108 -11.40 39.71 9.55
C ILE A 108 -11.53 38.59 10.59
N ARG A 109 -12.37 38.78 11.61
CA ARG A 109 -12.62 37.77 12.64
C ARG A 109 -13.26 36.50 12.06
N GLU A 110 -14.26 36.65 11.19
CA GLU A 110 -14.90 35.51 10.51
C GLU A 110 -13.94 34.80 9.55
N SER A 111 -13.13 35.56 8.81
CA SER A 111 -12.12 35.00 7.91
C SER A 111 -11.03 34.24 8.67
N LEU A 112 -10.60 34.74 9.84
CA LEU A 112 -9.68 34.04 10.73
C LEU A 112 -10.27 32.74 11.28
N ILE A 113 -11.55 32.74 11.69
CA ILE A 113 -12.24 31.52 12.15
C ILE A 113 -12.37 30.51 11.00
N ARG A 114 -12.71 30.96 9.78
CA ARG A 114 -12.74 30.09 8.59
C ARG A 114 -11.36 29.52 8.25
N LEU A 115 -10.31 30.33 8.32
CA LEU A 115 -8.96 29.87 8.05
C LEU A 115 -8.49 28.88 9.13
N ALA A 116 -8.78 29.15 10.40
CA ALA A 116 -8.47 28.25 11.51
C ALA A 116 -9.22 26.92 11.38
N THR A 117 -10.50 26.93 11.01
CA THR A 117 -11.29 25.71 10.79
C THR A 117 -10.79 24.91 9.59
N ILE A 118 -10.42 25.57 8.47
CA ILE A 118 -9.79 24.89 7.32
C ILE A 118 -8.47 24.24 7.73
N VAL A 119 -7.61 24.96 8.45
CA VAL A 119 -6.32 24.44 8.93
C VAL A 119 -6.54 23.25 9.87
N LEU A 120 -7.45 23.37 10.84
CA LEU A 120 -7.76 22.29 11.78
C LEU A 120 -8.32 21.06 11.08
N THR A 121 -9.21 21.26 10.10
CA THR A 121 -9.81 20.16 9.33
C THR A 121 -8.76 19.45 8.49
N ASN A 122 -7.87 20.21 7.82
CA ASN A 122 -6.75 19.64 7.08
C ASN A 122 -5.75 18.91 7.98
N LEU A 123 -5.45 19.46 9.17
CA LEU A 123 -4.62 18.79 10.17
C LEU A 123 -5.25 17.45 10.58
N MET A 124 -6.54 17.43 10.89
CA MET A 124 -7.25 16.19 11.22
C MET A 124 -7.23 15.18 10.07
N ARG A 125 -7.36 15.63 8.81
CA ARG A 125 -7.22 14.77 7.62
C ARG A 125 -5.82 14.16 7.54
N VAL A 126 -4.77 14.94 7.74
CA VAL A 126 -3.38 14.45 7.74
C VAL A 126 -3.14 13.43 8.86
N ILE A 127 -3.65 13.69 10.06
CA ILE A 127 -3.54 12.75 11.20
C ILE A 127 -4.29 11.45 10.90
N ARG A 128 -5.52 11.51 10.39
CA ARG A 128 -6.29 10.30 10.03
C ARG A 128 -5.60 9.52 8.92
N PHE A 129 -5.05 10.22 7.93
CA PHE A 129 -4.32 9.61 6.83
C PHE A 129 -3.02 8.96 7.29
N SER A 130 -2.26 9.59 8.20
CA SER A 130 -1.04 9.01 8.75
C SER A 130 -1.34 7.78 9.61
N LEU A 131 -2.39 7.81 10.43
CA LEU A 131 -2.88 6.65 11.18
C LEU A 131 -3.29 5.51 10.23
N PHE A 132 -3.98 5.84 9.13
CA PHE A 132 -4.33 4.86 8.11
C PHE A 132 -3.09 4.23 7.46
N ILE A 133 -2.08 5.02 7.10
CA ILE A 133 -0.81 4.50 6.55
C ILE A 133 -0.11 3.58 7.55
N ILE A 134 -0.03 3.98 8.83
CA ILE A 134 0.61 3.18 9.88
C ILE A 134 -0.13 1.85 10.07
N ALA A 135 -1.45 1.90 10.19
CA ALA A 135 -2.27 0.70 10.34
C ALA A 135 -2.14 -0.22 9.11
N SER A 136 -2.27 0.34 7.90
CA SER A 136 -2.13 -0.40 6.65
C SER A 136 -0.73 -1.04 6.51
N SER A 137 0.32 -0.31 6.87
CA SER A 137 1.70 -0.83 6.88
C SER A 137 1.87 -1.99 7.85
N ALA A 138 1.29 -1.91 9.06
CA ALA A 138 1.31 -3.00 10.03
C ALA A 138 0.56 -4.24 9.52
N TYR A 139 -0.60 -4.07 8.88
CA TYR A 139 -1.35 -5.16 8.24
C TYR A 139 -0.55 -5.80 7.11
N PHE A 140 0.01 -4.99 6.22
CA PHE A 140 0.81 -5.47 5.10
C PHE A 140 2.06 -6.22 5.58
N HIS A 141 2.74 -5.70 6.61
CA HIS A 141 3.88 -6.37 7.24
C HIS A 141 3.49 -7.75 7.80
N ASN A 142 2.35 -7.86 8.47
CA ASN A 142 1.87 -9.14 8.99
C ASN A 142 1.55 -10.15 7.86
N ILE A 143 0.93 -9.69 6.76
CA ILE A 143 0.66 -10.53 5.59
C ILE A 143 1.98 -11.02 4.98
N LEU A 144 2.93 -10.13 4.73
CA LEU A 144 4.24 -10.49 4.20
C LEU A 144 5.00 -11.45 5.12
N ARG A 145 4.95 -11.22 6.44
CA ARG A 145 5.59 -12.10 7.42
C ARG A 145 5.02 -13.52 7.33
N ASN A 146 3.70 -13.64 7.23
CA ASN A 146 3.06 -14.96 7.10
C ASN A 146 3.43 -15.65 5.79
N LEU A 147 3.44 -14.91 4.66
CA LEU A 147 3.92 -15.42 3.37
C LEU A 147 5.37 -15.92 3.48
N PHE A 148 6.26 -15.14 4.10
CA PHE A 148 7.65 -15.55 4.28
C PHE A 148 7.81 -16.76 5.20
N ILE A 149 6.96 -16.94 6.22
CA ILE A 149 6.96 -18.15 7.05
C ILE A 149 6.60 -19.39 6.22
N PHE A 150 5.58 -19.30 5.37
CA PHE A 150 5.21 -20.41 4.47
C PHE A 150 6.29 -20.70 3.44
N SER A 151 6.84 -19.65 2.81
CA SER A 151 7.97 -19.75 1.89
C SER A 151 9.19 -20.41 2.55
N ASN A 152 9.52 -20.05 3.79
CA ASN A 152 10.61 -20.68 4.56
C ASN A 152 10.36 -22.19 4.75
N LEU A 153 9.14 -22.57 5.11
CA LEU A 153 8.76 -23.96 5.31
C LEU A 153 8.81 -24.78 4.02
N LEU A 154 8.33 -24.23 2.91
CA LEU A 154 8.31 -24.88 1.59
C LEU A 154 9.69 -25.04 0.96
N THR A 155 10.59 -24.09 1.24
CA THR A 155 11.96 -24.11 0.74
C THR A 155 12.94 -24.79 1.68
N PHE A 156 12.45 -25.30 2.83
CA PHE A 156 13.25 -25.88 3.91
C PHE A 156 14.40 -24.96 4.35
N SER A 157 14.16 -23.65 4.29
CA SER A 157 15.14 -22.61 4.62
C SER A 157 14.75 -21.89 5.90
N ASN A 158 15.75 -21.50 6.68
CA ASN A 158 15.55 -20.62 7.83
C ASN A 158 15.12 -19.21 7.41
N ASN A 159 15.60 -18.73 6.27
CA ASN A 159 15.23 -17.43 5.70
C ASN A 159 15.38 -17.44 4.19
N PHE A 160 14.26 -17.63 3.50
CA PHE A 160 14.11 -17.65 2.06
C PHE A 160 14.78 -16.46 1.35
N LEU A 161 14.50 -15.23 1.82
CA LEU A 161 15.10 -14.02 1.25
C LEU A 161 16.62 -13.99 1.44
N ARG A 162 17.11 -14.51 2.57
CA ARG A 162 18.53 -14.59 2.87
C ARG A 162 19.25 -15.47 1.88
N ASP A 163 18.65 -16.61 1.52
CA ASP A 163 19.21 -17.54 0.54
C ASP A 163 19.24 -16.92 -0.87
N ILE A 164 18.21 -16.17 -1.26
CA ILE A 164 18.19 -15.42 -2.52
C ILE A 164 19.34 -14.41 -2.57
N ILE A 165 19.48 -13.58 -1.53
CA ILE A 165 20.55 -12.58 -1.44
C ILE A 165 21.92 -13.27 -1.50
N THR A 166 22.09 -14.36 -0.75
CA THR A 166 23.32 -15.15 -0.70
C THR A 166 23.69 -15.69 -2.07
N TYR A 167 22.72 -16.24 -2.79
CA TYR A 167 22.93 -16.79 -4.12
C TYR A 167 23.21 -15.72 -5.18
N MET A 168 22.52 -14.57 -5.13
CA MET A 168 22.75 -13.44 -6.04
C MET A 168 24.16 -12.87 -5.89
N PHE A 169 24.67 -12.78 -4.66
CA PHE A 169 25.97 -12.19 -4.37
C PHE A 169 27.10 -13.22 -4.20
N ARG A 170 26.87 -14.50 -4.52
CA ARG A 170 27.84 -15.59 -4.29
C ARG A 170 29.24 -15.35 -4.87
N ASN A 171 29.32 -14.64 -5.98
CA ASN A 171 30.56 -14.39 -6.73
C ASN A 171 31.14 -12.99 -6.47
N TYR A 172 30.52 -12.18 -5.60
CA TYR A 172 30.99 -10.83 -5.30
C TYR A 172 31.93 -10.84 -4.09
N SER A 173 33.24 -10.90 -4.35
CA SER A 173 34.29 -11.00 -3.32
C SER A 173 34.28 -9.84 -2.32
N GLY A 174 33.95 -8.63 -2.76
CA GLY A 174 33.92 -7.45 -1.88
C GLY A 174 32.87 -7.49 -0.77
N LEU A 175 31.75 -8.20 -0.97
CA LEU A 175 30.72 -8.38 0.07
C LEU A 175 31.12 -9.45 1.07
N LEU A 176 31.83 -10.49 0.61
CA LEU A 176 32.37 -11.57 1.43
C LEU A 176 33.47 -11.05 2.37
N GLU A 177 34.37 -10.21 1.87
CA GLU A 177 35.43 -9.58 2.67
C GLU A 177 34.87 -8.64 3.75
N ARG A 178 33.83 -7.86 3.41
CA ARG A 178 33.13 -7.02 4.39
C ARG A 178 32.41 -7.85 5.44
N HIS A 179 31.81 -8.98 5.07
CA HIS A 179 31.15 -9.88 6.01
C HIS A 179 32.18 -10.46 6.99
N GLN A 180 33.34 -10.90 6.49
CA GLN A 180 34.47 -11.34 7.31
C GLN A 180 34.91 -10.26 8.30
N THR A 181 35.00 -9.01 7.86
CA THR A 181 35.39 -7.87 8.71
C THR A 181 34.38 -7.61 9.83
N ILE A 182 33.08 -7.62 9.50
CA ILE A 182 31.97 -7.49 10.46
C ILE A 182 32.03 -8.59 11.52
N VAL A 183 32.15 -9.85 11.09
CA VAL A 183 32.19 -11.02 11.98
C VAL A 183 33.44 -11.03 12.84
N ARG A 184 34.62 -10.78 12.26
CA ARG A 184 35.92 -10.79 12.96
C ARG A 184 35.99 -9.73 14.06
N GLY A 185 35.44 -8.55 13.79
CA GLY A 185 35.49 -7.45 14.74
C GLY A 185 34.39 -7.49 15.80
N SER A 186 33.37 -8.35 15.66
CA SER A 186 32.06 -8.18 16.34
C SER A 186 31.48 -6.76 16.18
N LYS A 187 31.95 -6.04 15.16
CA LYS A 187 31.59 -4.66 14.93
C LYS A 187 30.32 -4.66 14.10
N GLY A 188 29.32 -3.90 14.54
CA GLY A 188 28.05 -3.79 13.81
C GLY A 188 28.23 -3.22 12.40
N ILE A 189 27.12 -3.04 11.69
CA ILE A 189 27.06 -2.52 10.30
C ILE A 189 27.80 -1.17 10.15
N PHE A 190 27.92 -0.41 11.25
CA PHE A 190 28.56 0.90 11.31
C PHE A 190 30.04 0.88 11.76
N TYR A 191 30.76 -0.24 11.59
CA TYR A 191 32.15 -0.35 12.02
C TYR A 191 33.09 0.72 11.45
N PHE A 192 32.75 1.28 10.28
CA PHE A 192 33.48 2.38 9.62
C PHE A 192 33.44 3.72 10.38
N LYS A 193 32.66 3.83 11.46
CA LYS A 193 32.70 5.00 12.36
C LYS A 193 33.96 5.06 13.20
N GLU A 194 34.64 3.93 13.37
CA GLU A 194 35.88 3.81 14.14
C GLU A 194 37.12 4.06 13.27
N ASP A 195 36.95 4.26 11.96
CA ASP A 195 38.04 4.58 11.06
C ASP A 195 38.51 6.03 11.29
N GLU A 196 39.82 6.25 11.38
CA GLU A 196 40.42 7.58 11.61
C GLU A 196 39.98 8.60 10.54
N ASP A 197 39.73 8.12 9.32
CA ASP A 197 39.30 8.94 8.19
C ASP A 197 37.79 9.23 8.17
N PHE A 198 36.99 8.73 9.12
CA PHE A 198 35.53 8.86 9.10
C PHE A 198 35.06 10.32 8.97
N HIS A 199 35.77 11.26 9.59
CA HIS A 199 35.45 12.69 9.53
C HIS A 199 35.54 13.28 8.11
N THR A 200 36.22 12.61 7.18
CA THR A 200 36.36 13.04 5.78
C THR A 200 35.30 12.42 4.85
N TYR A 201 34.45 11.54 5.35
CA TYR A 201 33.48 10.83 4.52
C TYR A 201 32.30 11.75 4.17
N SER A 202 31.95 11.81 2.89
CA SER A 202 30.71 12.46 2.46
C SER A 202 29.49 11.69 2.95
N THR A 203 28.36 12.38 3.18
CA THR A 203 27.09 11.76 3.60
C THR A 203 26.66 10.64 2.65
N TRP A 204 26.92 10.80 1.35
CA TRP A 204 26.67 9.76 0.35
C TRP A 204 27.55 8.51 0.55
N LYS A 205 28.85 8.70 0.81
CA LYS A 205 29.77 7.60 1.10
C LYS A 205 29.37 6.85 2.38
N VAL A 206 28.89 7.58 3.40
CA VAL A 206 28.35 6.99 4.64
C VAL A 206 27.10 6.15 4.34
N ALA A 207 26.12 6.71 3.62
CA ALA A 207 24.88 6.03 3.29
C ALA A 207 25.11 4.77 2.43
N THR A 208 25.92 4.89 1.39
CA THR A 208 26.28 3.76 0.53
C THR A 208 27.07 2.69 1.27
N THR A 209 28.05 3.07 2.10
CA THR A 209 28.81 2.09 2.90
C THR A 209 27.92 1.37 3.91
N ALA A 210 27.01 2.09 4.58
CA ALA A 210 26.03 1.50 5.47
C ALA A 210 25.11 0.51 4.73
N ALA A 211 24.61 0.88 3.55
CA ALA A 211 23.80 -0.01 2.72
C ALA A 211 24.56 -1.27 2.29
N PHE A 212 25.81 -1.13 1.82
CA PHE A 212 26.65 -2.27 1.46
C PHE A 212 26.95 -3.19 2.65
N ASN A 213 27.21 -2.62 3.83
CA ASN A 213 27.46 -3.39 5.04
C ASN A 213 26.20 -4.11 5.54
N TRP A 214 25.04 -3.48 5.36
CA TRP A 214 23.75 -4.10 5.65
C TRP A 214 23.46 -5.28 4.70
N VAL A 215 23.68 -5.11 3.39
CA VAL A 215 23.55 -6.24 2.45
C VAL A 215 24.54 -7.35 2.78
N SER A 216 25.79 -6.99 3.12
CA SER A 216 26.82 -7.95 3.52
C SER A 216 26.41 -8.73 4.77
N SER A 217 25.81 -8.09 5.78
CA SER A 217 25.35 -8.79 6.99
C SER A 217 24.17 -9.74 6.74
N LEU A 218 23.40 -9.51 5.68
CA LEU A 218 22.33 -10.40 5.27
C LEU A 218 22.84 -11.68 4.61
N ILE A 219 24.08 -11.74 4.09
CA ILE A 219 24.55 -12.96 3.42
C ILE A 219 24.69 -14.12 4.43
N ASN A 220 24.30 -15.32 4.02
CA ASN A 220 24.39 -16.53 4.84
C ASN A 220 25.76 -17.18 4.66
N MET A 221 26.62 -17.03 5.66
CA MET A 221 27.98 -17.54 5.65
C MET A 221 28.32 -18.20 6.98
N THR A 222 29.18 -19.21 6.92
CA THR A 222 29.78 -19.85 8.10
C THR A 222 31.23 -19.41 8.18
N CYS A 223 31.58 -18.75 9.30
CA CYS A 223 32.91 -18.20 9.52
C CYS A 223 33.59 -18.96 10.65
N VAL A 224 34.79 -19.48 10.38
CA VAL A 224 35.63 -20.13 11.40
C VAL A 224 36.84 -19.23 11.65
N THR A 225 37.02 -18.84 12.90
CA THR A 225 38.21 -18.14 13.38
C THR A 225 39.22 -19.15 13.88
N PHE A 226 40.45 -19.08 13.38
CA PHE A 226 41.55 -19.95 13.81
C PHE A 226 42.85 -19.16 13.94
N SER A 227 43.73 -19.62 14.83
CA SER A 227 45.07 -19.05 14.98
C SER A 227 46.03 -19.77 14.07
N ASP A 228 46.67 -19.05 13.15
CA ASP A 228 47.70 -19.56 12.26
C ASP A 228 48.96 -18.71 12.46
N ASN A 229 50.03 -19.33 12.98
CA ASN A 229 51.30 -18.67 13.32
C ASN A 229 51.14 -17.41 14.20
N GLY A 230 50.29 -17.49 15.23
CA GLY A 230 50.03 -16.38 16.17
C GLY A 230 49.18 -15.24 15.60
N LYS A 231 48.73 -15.34 14.34
CA LYS A 231 47.79 -14.40 13.73
C LYS A 231 46.39 -15.02 13.68
N VAL A 232 45.40 -14.32 14.23
CA VAL A 232 43.99 -14.71 14.10
C VAL A 232 43.57 -14.51 12.65
N LYS A 233 43.24 -15.62 11.97
CA LYS A 233 42.65 -15.64 10.63
C LYS A 233 41.18 -16.04 10.73
N THR A 234 40.37 -15.48 9.85
CA THR A 234 38.93 -15.80 9.75
C THR A 234 38.68 -16.27 8.34
N LYS A 235 38.22 -17.50 8.16
CA LYS A 235 37.79 -18.01 6.85
C LYS A 235 36.28 -18.16 6.88
N CYS A 236 35.60 -17.48 5.96
CA CYS A 236 34.16 -17.63 5.77
C CYS A 236 33.88 -18.39 4.49
N ASN A 237 33.00 -19.40 4.58
CA ASN A 237 32.48 -20.12 3.45
C ASN A 237 30.98 -19.79 3.30
N LEU A 238 30.53 -19.63 2.06
CA LEU A 238 29.11 -19.48 1.74
C LEU A 238 28.35 -20.75 2.09
N HIS A 239 27.13 -20.59 2.61
CA HIS A 239 26.24 -21.72 2.84
C HIS A 239 25.54 -22.10 1.53
N GLU A 240 26.05 -23.12 0.85
CA GLU A 240 25.56 -23.57 -0.46
C GLU A 240 24.52 -24.72 -0.39
N ASP A 241 24.22 -25.22 0.81
CA ASP A 241 23.29 -26.34 1.02
C ASP A 241 21.80 -25.94 0.99
N THR A 242 21.46 -24.90 0.23
CA THR A 242 20.09 -24.40 0.13
C THR A 242 19.46 -24.74 -1.23
N LEU A 243 18.12 -24.77 -1.28
CA LEU A 243 17.38 -25.25 -2.45
C LEU A 243 17.70 -24.42 -3.73
N ILE A 244 17.96 -23.12 -3.58
CA ILE A 244 18.32 -22.26 -4.71
C ILE A 244 19.64 -22.66 -5.39
N PHE A 245 20.65 -23.10 -4.62
CA PHE A 245 21.91 -23.61 -5.19
C PHE A 245 21.70 -24.95 -5.88
N ARG A 246 20.80 -25.80 -5.37
CA ARG A 246 20.41 -27.06 -6.05
C ARG A 246 19.72 -26.78 -7.38
N PHE A 247 18.78 -25.83 -7.42
CA PHE A 247 18.16 -25.38 -8.68
C PHE A 247 19.20 -24.81 -9.64
N SER A 248 20.20 -24.07 -9.15
CA SER A 248 21.28 -23.58 -9.99
C SER A 248 22.11 -24.69 -10.63
N ARG A 249 22.41 -25.77 -9.90
CA ARG A 249 23.15 -26.91 -10.45
C ARG A 249 22.35 -27.59 -11.56
N ILE A 250 21.08 -27.87 -11.29
CA ILE A 250 20.16 -28.46 -12.27
C ILE A 250 20.03 -27.57 -13.52
N MET A 251 19.84 -26.26 -13.35
CA MET A 251 19.74 -25.33 -14.48
C MET A 251 21.04 -25.23 -15.28
N SER A 252 22.20 -25.34 -14.62
CA SER A 252 23.50 -25.42 -15.28
C SER A 252 23.64 -26.70 -16.11
N ASP A 253 23.15 -27.83 -15.58
CA ASP A 253 23.23 -29.13 -16.26
C ASP A 253 22.31 -29.17 -17.50
N PHE A 254 21.10 -28.61 -17.41
CA PHE A 254 20.15 -28.57 -18.52
C PHE A 254 20.46 -27.48 -19.55
N PHE A 255 20.99 -26.33 -19.13
CA PHE A 255 21.32 -25.20 -20.00
C PHE A 255 22.80 -24.81 -19.86
N PRO A 256 23.73 -25.66 -20.35
CA PRO A 256 25.15 -25.38 -20.25
C PRO A 256 25.54 -24.09 -20.98
N SER A 257 24.81 -23.70 -22.04
CA SER A 257 25.01 -22.42 -22.75
C SER A 257 24.79 -21.17 -21.89
N MET A 258 24.07 -21.29 -20.76
CA MET A 258 23.92 -20.19 -19.80
C MET A 258 25.14 -20.04 -18.89
N THR A 259 26.04 -21.02 -18.84
CA THR A 259 27.29 -20.96 -18.05
C THR A 259 28.52 -20.55 -18.85
N THR A 260 28.46 -20.58 -20.17
CA THR A 260 29.61 -20.40 -21.08
C THR A 260 30.05 -18.95 -21.27
N THR A 261 29.76 -18.04 -20.33
CA THR A 261 30.36 -16.71 -20.36
C THR A 261 31.74 -16.81 -19.70
N GLU A 262 32.79 -16.32 -20.37
CA GLU A 262 34.18 -16.38 -19.87
C GLU A 262 34.39 -15.68 -18.51
N SER A 263 33.42 -14.89 -18.07
CA SER A 263 33.30 -14.46 -16.69
C SER A 263 32.57 -15.53 -15.87
N ASN A 264 33.16 -15.93 -14.74
CA ASN A 264 32.57 -16.82 -13.71
C ASN A 264 31.19 -16.36 -13.17
N PHE A 265 30.59 -15.31 -13.75
CA PHE A 265 29.33 -14.70 -13.38
C PHE A 265 28.36 -14.66 -14.57
N SER A 266 27.46 -15.65 -14.64
CA SER A 266 26.32 -15.58 -15.55
C SER A 266 25.12 -14.93 -14.88
N TRP A 267 24.82 -13.69 -15.29
CA TRP A 267 23.57 -13.01 -14.92
C TRP A 267 22.35 -13.80 -15.38
N ALA A 268 22.41 -14.45 -16.55
CA ALA A 268 21.28 -15.20 -17.10
C ALA A 268 20.92 -16.41 -16.22
N LEU A 269 21.92 -17.19 -15.80
CA LEU A 269 21.70 -18.31 -14.89
C LEU A 269 21.16 -17.82 -13.56
N THR A 270 21.77 -16.77 -12.99
CA THR A 270 21.37 -16.24 -11.68
C THR A 270 19.93 -15.71 -11.69
N THR A 271 19.55 -14.94 -12.71
CA THR A 271 18.20 -14.41 -12.85
C THR A 271 17.18 -15.53 -13.07
N SER A 272 17.47 -16.48 -13.97
CA SER A 272 16.56 -17.59 -14.27
C SER A 272 16.30 -18.48 -13.05
N THR A 273 17.35 -18.82 -12.31
CA THR A 273 17.27 -19.63 -11.09
C THR A 273 16.54 -18.92 -9.94
N VAL A 274 16.77 -17.62 -9.75
CA VAL A 274 16.02 -16.80 -8.78
C VAL A 274 14.54 -16.73 -9.15
N ILE A 275 14.22 -16.52 -10.43
CA ILE A 275 12.84 -16.49 -10.91
C ILE A 275 12.15 -17.83 -10.67
N LEU A 276 12.80 -18.94 -11.04
CA LEU A 276 12.26 -20.29 -10.81
C LEU A 276 12.04 -20.55 -9.32
N TYR A 277 12.98 -20.14 -8.47
CA TYR A 277 12.88 -20.27 -7.03
C TYR A 277 11.73 -19.43 -6.44
N LEU A 278 11.53 -18.21 -6.93
CA LEU A 278 10.40 -17.35 -6.54
C LEU A 278 9.06 -17.95 -6.98
N PHE A 279 8.96 -18.47 -8.21
CA PHE A 279 7.75 -19.14 -8.68
C PHE A 279 7.43 -20.40 -7.87
N TYR A 280 8.45 -21.18 -7.51
CA TYR A 280 8.30 -22.35 -6.64
C TYR A 280 7.72 -21.95 -5.27
N ALA A 281 8.29 -20.92 -4.64
CA ALA A 281 7.82 -20.43 -3.34
C ALA A 281 6.40 -19.85 -3.42
N LEU A 282 6.12 -18.99 -4.40
CA LEU A 282 4.78 -18.39 -4.58
C LEU A 282 3.71 -19.42 -4.91
N GLY A 283 4.03 -20.40 -5.77
CA GLY A 283 3.12 -21.49 -6.11
C GLY A 283 2.77 -22.34 -4.88
N GLY A 284 3.78 -22.66 -4.06
CA GLY A 284 3.56 -23.36 -2.80
C GLY A 284 2.76 -22.51 -1.80
N ASP A 285 3.03 -21.22 -1.68
CA ASP A 285 2.28 -20.32 -0.78
C ASP A 285 0.80 -20.26 -1.16
N LEU A 286 0.48 -20.22 -2.47
CA LEU A 286 -0.91 -20.27 -2.95
C LEU A 286 -1.62 -21.58 -2.56
N ILE A 287 -0.94 -22.72 -2.66
CA ILE A 287 -1.48 -24.01 -2.23
C ILE A 287 -1.68 -24.02 -0.70
N CYS A 288 -0.69 -23.56 0.07
CA CYS A 288 -0.78 -23.47 1.52
C CYS A 288 -1.93 -22.57 1.96
N LEU A 289 -2.11 -21.41 1.32
CA LEU A 289 -3.22 -20.50 1.59
C LEU A 289 -4.58 -21.14 1.26
N ASN A 290 -4.67 -21.89 0.16
CA ASN A 290 -5.89 -22.60 -0.20
C ASN A 290 -6.26 -23.68 0.84
N VAL A 291 -5.27 -24.48 1.24
CA VAL A 291 -5.45 -25.51 2.29
C VAL A 291 -5.81 -24.87 3.63
N LEU A 292 -5.16 -23.77 4.00
CA LEU A 292 -5.46 -23.05 5.23
C LEU A 292 -6.87 -22.47 5.19
N PHE A 293 -7.29 -21.90 4.06
CA PHE A 293 -8.65 -21.41 3.86
C PHE A 293 -9.70 -22.54 3.98
N PHE A 294 -9.44 -23.69 3.36
CA PHE A 294 -10.31 -24.86 3.51
C PHE A 294 -10.39 -25.32 4.97
N CYS A 295 -9.26 -25.37 5.67
CA CYS A 295 -9.18 -25.76 7.07
C CYS A 295 -9.92 -24.78 7.99
N THR A 296 -9.76 -23.46 7.80
CA THR A 296 -10.44 -22.44 8.61
C THR A 296 -11.95 -22.46 8.40
N VAL A 297 -12.42 -22.64 7.17
CA VAL A 297 -13.86 -22.81 6.88
C VAL A 297 -14.40 -24.06 7.57
N ASN A 298 -13.67 -25.17 7.53
CA ASN A 298 -14.12 -26.41 8.16
C ASN A 298 -14.13 -26.32 9.69
N MET A 299 -13.08 -25.73 10.29
CA MET A 299 -13.05 -25.45 11.73
C MET A 299 -14.15 -24.47 12.15
N GLY A 300 -14.45 -23.46 11.33
CA GLY A 300 -15.56 -22.53 11.58
C GLY A 300 -16.91 -23.24 11.60
N LYS A 301 -17.16 -24.17 10.67
CA LYS A 301 -18.37 -25.00 10.67
C LYS A 301 -18.47 -25.88 11.91
N GLN A 302 -17.37 -26.53 12.31
CA GLN A 302 -17.33 -27.34 13.52
C GLN A 302 -17.58 -26.50 14.77
N PHE A 303 -16.99 -25.30 14.86
CA PHE A 303 -17.20 -24.38 15.97
C PHE A 303 -18.67 -23.95 16.09
N LEU A 304 -19.31 -23.61 14.98
CA LEU A 304 -20.74 -23.29 14.97
C LEU A 304 -21.60 -24.47 15.42
N TYR A 305 -21.29 -25.67 14.94
CA TYR A 305 -21.98 -26.89 15.38
C TYR A 305 -21.84 -27.11 16.89
N TYR A 306 -20.63 -27.03 17.43
CA TYR A 306 -20.42 -27.16 18.88
C TYR A 306 -21.13 -26.08 19.66
N LYS A 307 -21.12 -24.82 19.20
CA LYS A 307 -21.88 -23.72 19.81
C LYS A 307 -23.37 -24.06 19.90
N ASP A 308 -23.95 -24.61 18.85
CA ASP A 308 -25.36 -24.98 18.83
C ASP A 308 -25.67 -26.16 19.75
N VAL A 309 -24.78 -27.15 19.82
CA VAL A 309 -24.89 -28.28 20.78
C VAL A 309 -24.82 -27.78 22.22
N TYR A 310 -23.86 -26.92 22.57
CA TYR A 310 -23.74 -26.36 23.92
C TYR A 310 -24.91 -25.44 24.28
N ALA A 311 -25.41 -24.63 23.33
CA ALA A 311 -26.60 -23.82 23.53
C ALA A 311 -27.86 -24.68 23.74
N GLY A 312 -27.98 -25.78 22.99
CA GLY A 312 -29.05 -26.76 23.16
C GLY A 312 -29.00 -27.46 24.52
N LEU A 313 -27.83 -27.94 24.94
CA LEU A 313 -27.61 -28.52 26.27
C LEU A 313 -27.93 -27.52 27.39
N GLY A 314 -27.46 -26.27 27.27
CA GLY A 314 -27.77 -25.22 28.23
C GLY A 314 -29.26 -24.95 28.35
N ARG A 315 -30.00 -24.96 27.22
CA ARG A 315 -31.46 -24.81 27.21
C ARG A 315 -32.18 -25.99 27.86
N ILE A 316 -31.71 -27.21 27.63
CA ILE A 316 -32.26 -28.41 28.28
C ILE A 316 -32.04 -28.32 29.79
N VAL A 317 -30.81 -28.08 30.24
CA VAL A 317 -30.48 -27.92 31.68
C VAL A 317 -31.33 -26.82 32.30
N TRP A 318 -31.45 -25.66 31.65
CA TRP A 318 -32.27 -24.56 32.14
C TRP A 318 -33.75 -24.94 32.30
N ASN A 319 -34.33 -25.58 31.28
CA ASN A 319 -35.72 -26.02 31.32
C ASN A 319 -35.96 -27.13 32.36
N THR A 320 -35.00 -28.03 32.55
CA THR A 320 -35.09 -29.08 33.58
C THR A 320 -35.00 -28.48 34.98
N LEU A 321 -34.11 -27.52 35.21
CA LEU A 321 -33.97 -26.86 36.51
C LEU A 321 -35.19 -26.01 36.87
N HIS A 322 -35.78 -25.34 35.88
CA HIS A 322 -36.96 -24.48 36.08
C HIS A 322 -38.27 -25.26 36.20
N ASN A 323 -38.34 -26.51 35.72
CA ASN A 323 -39.49 -27.41 35.89
C ASN A 323 -39.42 -28.25 37.19
N ILE A 324 -38.32 -28.20 37.93
CA ILE A 324 -38.14 -28.91 39.22
C ILE A 324 -38.49 -28.02 40.42
N ILE A 325 -38.51 -26.68 40.23
CA ILE A 325 -39.00 -25.69 41.20
C ILE A 325 -40.45 -25.36 40.85
#